data_AF-A0A3B4XVV7-F1
#
_entry.id   AF-A0A3B4XVV7-F1
#
_cell.length_a   1.000
_cell.length_b   1.000
_cell.length_c   1.000
_cell.angle_alpha   90.00
_cell.angle_beta   90.00
_cell.angle_gamma   90.00
#
_symmetry.space_group_name_H-M   'P 1'
#
loop_
_entity.id
_entity.type
_entity.pdbx_description
1 polymer ?
#
loop_
_entity_poly.entity_id
_entity_poly.type
_entity_poly.pdbx_seq_one_letter_code
_entity_poly.pdbx_strand_id
1 'polypeptide(L)'
;PSASVIMLMWIYQGTSATMSLTGVLHKDITIECSHGNAFSNIKYFCKGACNNEDVLITSREQNKDSWSKYSIKDEGNTFFVTISRLTEDDAGTYWCGIERVGFDTYNEVILTVIKTSTNTQTAALLHPALQKSHTPPLQPCQQMNQQSFVMTELSDDHLQLCAAMLC
;
A
#
# COMPACT_ATOMS: atom_id res chain seq x y z
N PRO A 1 -24.23 21.26 -52.46
CA PRO A 1 -24.93 21.67 -51.22
C PRO A 1 -25.64 20.45 -50.57
N SER A 2 -25.25 19.91 -49.42
CA SER A 2 -24.37 20.37 -48.35
C SER A 2 -23.90 19.11 -47.62
N ALA A 3 -22.72 18.59 -48.02
CA ALA A 3 -22.03 17.50 -47.32
C ALA A 3 -21.31 18.05 -46.07
N SER A 4 -22.05 18.76 -45.22
CA SER A 4 -21.48 19.57 -44.13
C SER A 4 -22.25 19.37 -42.83
N VAL A 5 -22.47 18.12 -42.44
CA VAL A 5 -22.64 17.73 -41.03
C VAL A 5 -22.03 16.33 -40.81
N ILE A 6 -20.89 16.06 -41.45
CA ILE A 6 -20.06 14.91 -41.04
C ILE A 6 -19.48 15.30 -39.68
N MET A 7 -20.07 14.73 -38.63
CA MET A 7 -19.58 14.64 -37.26
C MET A 7 -18.59 15.74 -36.85
N LEU A 8 -19.13 16.87 -36.40
CA LEU A 8 -18.47 17.66 -35.36
C LEU A 8 -18.61 16.97 -33.97
N MET A 9 -18.75 15.65 -33.93
CA MET A 9 -18.19 14.87 -32.82
C MET A 9 -16.68 14.83 -33.04
N TRP A 10 -16.04 15.98 -32.84
CA TRP A 10 -14.65 16.00 -32.40
C TRP A 10 -14.66 15.30 -31.06
N ILE A 11 -14.49 13.99 -31.14
CA ILE A 11 -13.93 13.08 -30.15
C ILE A 11 -13.53 13.89 -28.91
N TYR A 12 -14.43 13.98 -27.94
CA TYR A 12 -14.01 14.17 -26.57
C TYR A 12 -13.30 12.85 -26.25
N GLN A 13 -12.07 12.70 -26.73
CA GLN A 13 -11.14 11.74 -26.16
C GLN A 13 -10.93 12.32 -24.76
N GLY A 14 -11.82 11.95 -23.84
CA GLY A 14 -11.49 11.96 -22.43
C GLY A 14 -10.22 11.13 -22.37
N THR A 15 -9.09 11.80 -22.25
CA THR A 15 -7.80 11.13 -22.15
C THR A 15 -7.89 10.29 -20.90
N SER A 16 -8.04 8.98 -21.04
CA SER A 16 -7.84 8.06 -19.93
C SER A 16 -6.40 8.23 -19.50
N ALA A 17 -6.18 8.95 -18.41
CA ALA A 17 -4.85 9.16 -17.89
C ALA A 17 -4.45 7.88 -17.16
N THR A 18 -3.60 7.07 -17.79
CA THR A 18 -2.91 5.98 -17.10
C THR A 18 -1.65 6.55 -16.46
N MET A 19 -1.55 6.43 -15.14
CA MET A 19 -0.35 6.78 -14.38
C MET A 19 0.38 5.51 -13.96
N SER A 20 1.71 5.50 -14.11
CA SER A 20 2.56 4.39 -13.69
C SER A 20 3.46 4.86 -12.54
N LEU A 21 3.39 4.16 -11.41
CA LEU A 21 4.08 4.51 -10.18
C LEU A 21 4.90 3.32 -9.68
N THR A 22 6.08 3.63 -9.12
CA THR A 22 6.94 2.64 -8.49
C THR A 22 7.07 2.96 -7.00
N GLY A 23 6.51 2.10 -6.17
CA GLY A 23 6.65 2.13 -4.72
C GLY A 23 7.78 1.24 -4.22
N VAL A 24 8.26 1.52 -3.00
CA VAL A 24 9.30 0.73 -2.35
C VAL A 24 8.69 -0.11 -1.24
N LEU A 25 9.10 -1.39 -1.14
CA LEU A 25 8.63 -2.32 -0.12
C LEU A 25 8.78 -1.72 1.30
N HIS A 26 7.72 -1.88 2.11
CA HIS A 26 7.56 -1.35 3.47
C HIS A 26 7.58 0.18 3.59
N LYS A 27 7.55 0.91 2.47
CA LYS A 27 7.38 2.37 2.45
C LYS A 27 5.97 2.75 2.05
N ASP A 28 5.63 4.00 2.27
CA ASP A 28 4.35 4.56 1.89
C ASP A 28 4.48 5.17 0.49
N ILE A 29 3.38 5.16 -0.25
CA ILE A 29 3.27 5.88 -1.53
C ILE A 29 2.01 6.73 -1.51
N THR A 30 2.12 7.95 -2.02
CA THR A 30 1.00 8.85 -2.24
C THR A 30 0.74 8.99 -3.72
N ILE A 31 -0.51 8.77 -4.11
CA ILE A 31 -1.02 8.80 -5.47
C ILE A 31 -1.85 10.07 -5.59
N GLU A 32 -1.50 10.94 -6.54
CA GLU A 32 -2.26 12.13 -6.86
C GLU A 32 -3.25 11.85 -7.99
N CYS A 33 -4.53 12.13 -7.75
CA CYS A 33 -5.59 11.89 -8.71
C CYS A 33 -6.36 13.18 -8.98
N SER A 34 -6.33 13.62 -10.24
CA SER A 34 -6.99 14.84 -10.69
C SER A 34 -8.08 14.55 -11.71
N HIS A 35 -9.27 15.11 -11.51
CA HIS A 35 -10.41 14.99 -12.41
C HIS A 35 -11.06 16.35 -12.66
N GLY A 36 -11.42 16.60 -13.90
CA GLY A 36 -12.18 17.79 -14.28
C GLY A 36 -13.58 17.79 -13.65
N ASN A 37 -14.03 18.96 -13.20
CA ASN A 37 -15.38 19.19 -12.66
C ASN A 37 -15.75 18.24 -11.51
N ALA A 38 -14.80 17.81 -10.67
CA ALA A 38 -15.01 16.79 -9.63
C ALA A 38 -15.15 17.36 -8.21
N PHE A 39 -15.14 18.69 -8.06
CA PHE A 39 -15.05 19.39 -6.77
C PHE A 39 -16.02 18.88 -5.70
N SER A 40 -17.30 18.72 -6.03
CA SER A 40 -18.33 18.29 -5.07
C SER A 40 -18.68 16.80 -5.15
N ASN A 41 -17.97 16.03 -5.99
CA ASN A 41 -18.22 14.61 -6.16
C ASN A 41 -17.50 13.79 -5.10
N ILE A 42 -18.06 12.62 -4.78
CA ILE A 42 -17.37 11.65 -3.93
C ILE A 42 -16.21 11.03 -4.72
N LYS A 43 -15.08 10.87 -4.03
CA LYS A 43 -13.87 10.24 -4.55
C LYS A 43 -13.76 8.85 -3.96
N TYR A 44 -13.24 7.91 -4.73
CA TYR A 44 -12.93 6.58 -4.22
C TYR A 44 -11.72 5.99 -4.92
N PHE A 45 -11.14 4.99 -4.27
CA PHE A 45 -9.99 4.25 -4.76
C PHE A 45 -10.28 2.76 -4.66
N CYS A 46 -10.01 2.02 -5.73
CA CYS A 46 -10.32 0.60 -5.85
C CYS A 46 -9.17 -0.15 -6.52
N LYS A 47 -9.14 -1.47 -6.38
CA LYS A 47 -8.13 -2.35 -6.99
C LYS A 47 -8.77 -3.35 -7.95
N GLY A 48 -8.11 -3.66 -9.06
CA GLY A 48 -8.58 -4.68 -10.00
C GLY A 48 -9.73 -4.20 -10.88
N ALA A 49 -10.86 -4.92 -10.86
CA ALA A 49 -12.01 -4.66 -11.73
C ALA A 49 -12.78 -3.39 -11.34
N CYS A 50 -12.61 -2.91 -10.11
CA CYS A 50 -13.27 -1.73 -9.57
C CYS A 50 -14.79 -1.85 -9.53
N ASN A 51 -15.30 -3.02 -9.14
CA ASN A 51 -16.67 -3.18 -8.72
C ASN A 51 -16.86 -2.58 -7.30
N ASN A 52 -18.09 -2.59 -6.79
CA ASN A 52 -18.39 -2.03 -5.46
C ASN A 52 -17.61 -2.72 -4.33
N GLU A 53 -17.42 -4.04 -4.45
CA GLU A 53 -16.63 -4.86 -3.52
C GLU A 53 -15.12 -4.59 -3.57
N ASP A 54 -14.63 -3.97 -4.63
CA ASP A 54 -13.21 -3.68 -4.85
C ASP A 54 -12.80 -2.30 -4.29
N VAL A 55 -13.74 -1.53 -3.75
CA VAL A 55 -13.49 -0.19 -3.20
C VAL A 55 -12.73 -0.30 -1.87
N LEU A 56 -11.53 0.29 -1.85
CA LEU A 56 -10.61 0.26 -0.71
C LEU A 56 -10.82 1.43 0.24
N ILE A 57 -11.15 2.62 -0.30
CA ILE A 57 -11.39 3.83 0.49
C ILE A 57 -12.23 4.83 -0.31
N THR A 58 -13.00 5.66 0.39
CA THR A 58 -13.81 6.75 -0.19
C THR A 58 -13.65 8.04 0.61
N SER A 59 -13.82 9.20 -0.03
CA SER A 59 -13.78 10.51 0.64
C SER A 59 -14.90 10.71 1.66
N ARG A 60 -15.96 9.88 1.64
CA ARG A 60 -16.96 9.80 2.73
C ARG A 60 -16.33 9.36 4.07
N GLU A 61 -15.17 8.72 4.01
CA GLU A 61 -14.49 8.07 5.13
C GLU A 61 -13.13 8.72 5.46
N GLN A 62 -12.85 9.92 4.93
CA GLN A 62 -11.55 10.62 5.03
C GLN A 62 -11.01 10.77 6.48
N ASN A 63 -11.86 10.66 7.51
CA ASN A 63 -11.48 10.80 8.91
C ASN A 63 -11.58 9.49 9.72
N LYS A 64 -11.66 8.34 9.07
CA LYS A 64 -11.65 7.04 9.76
C LYS A 64 -10.21 6.65 10.14
N ASP A 65 -10.09 6.04 11.31
CA ASP A 65 -8.95 5.37 11.94
C ASP A 65 -7.55 5.57 11.32
N SER A 66 -6.63 6.12 12.12
CA SER A 66 -5.22 6.36 11.79
C SER A 66 -4.41 5.12 11.39
N TRP A 67 -4.95 3.91 11.62
CA TRP A 67 -4.28 2.63 11.36
C TRP A 67 -4.70 1.96 10.05
N SER A 68 -5.55 2.60 9.24
CA SER A 68 -5.94 2.08 7.93
C SER A 68 -4.74 1.94 6.98
N LYS A 69 -4.75 0.89 6.17
CA LYS A 69 -3.79 0.66 5.07
C LYS A 69 -3.89 1.75 3.99
N TYR A 70 -5.10 2.27 3.78
CA TYR A 70 -5.44 3.25 2.76
C TYR A 70 -5.99 4.51 3.43
N SER A 71 -5.51 5.68 3.02
CA SER A 71 -6.09 6.97 3.41
C SER A 71 -6.35 7.82 2.17
N ILE A 72 -7.35 8.70 2.28
CA ILE A 72 -7.73 9.61 1.20
C ILE A 72 -7.81 11.03 1.74
N LYS A 73 -7.32 11.99 0.96
CA LYS A 73 -7.41 13.42 1.24
C LYS A 73 -8.01 14.12 0.02
N ASP A 74 -9.26 14.57 0.14
CA ASP A 74 -9.95 15.31 -0.92
C ASP A 74 -9.62 16.81 -0.86
N GLU A 75 -9.12 17.36 -1.96
CA GLU A 75 -8.87 18.80 -2.16
C GLU A 75 -9.69 19.34 -3.36
N GLY A 76 -10.86 18.74 -3.62
CA GLY A 76 -11.81 19.19 -4.62
C GLY A 76 -11.65 18.47 -5.96
N ASN A 77 -11.00 19.11 -6.93
CA ASN A 77 -10.76 18.47 -8.25
C ASN A 77 -9.57 17.49 -8.20
N THR A 78 -8.69 17.66 -7.21
CA THR A 78 -7.56 16.77 -6.97
C THR A 78 -7.74 16.13 -5.59
N PHE A 79 -7.44 14.85 -5.49
CA PHE A 79 -7.40 14.12 -4.23
C PHE A 79 -6.18 13.22 -4.17
N PHE A 80 -5.74 12.91 -2.96
CA PHE A 80 -4.54 12.12 -2.72
C PHE A 80 -4.91 10.84 -2.00
N VAL A 81 -4.40 9.72 -2.49
CA VAL A 81 -4.56 8.42 -1.85
C VAL A 81 -3.19 7.96 -1.37
N THR A 82 -3.07 7.63 -0.08
CA THR A 82 -1.84 7.04 0.46
C THR A 82 -2.05 5.57 0.76
N ILE A 83 -1.16 4.74 0.23
CA ILE A 83 -1.04 3.31 0.58
C ILE A 83 0.15 3.18 1.54
N SER A 84 -0.11 2.85 2.79
CA SER A 84 0.94 2.76 3.81
C SER A 84 1.61 1.39 3.83
N ARG A 85 2.91 1.33 4.11
CA ARG A 85 3.69 0.09 4.27
C ARG A 85 3.48 -0.93 3.15
N LEU A 86 3.88 -0.58 1.93
CA LEU A 86 3.70 -1.42 0.74
C LEU A 86 4.22 -2.85 0.92
N THR A 87 3.46 -3.83 0.45
CA THR A 87 3.87 -5.22 0.30
C THR A 87 3.96 -5.58 -1.19
N GLU A 88 4.49 -6.75 -1.53
CA GLU A 88 4.53 -7.21 -2.93
C GLU A 88 3.12 -7.37 -3.51
N ASP A 89 2.16 -7.81 -2.70
CA ASP A 89 0.77 -7.98 -3.08
C ASP A 89 0.05 -6.67 -3.38
N ASP A 90 0.60 -5.53 -2.95
CA ASP A 90 0.07 -4.21 -3.33
C ASP A 90 0.36 -3.87 -4.80
N ALA A 91 1.24 -4.59 -5.49
CA ALA A 91 1.42 -4.37 -6.93
C ALA A 91 0.12 -4.68 -7.69
N GLY A 92 -0.09 -3.97 -8.80
CA GLY A 92 -1.22 -4.20 -9.70
C GLY A 92 -1.90 -2.93 -10.20
N THR A 93 -3.08 -3.12 -10.79
CA THR A 93 -3.90 -2.04 -11.34
C THR A 93 -4.91 -1.56 -10.31
N TYR A 94 -4.99 -0.24 -10.18
CA TYR A 94 -5.92 0.49 -9.33
C TYR A 94 -6.63 1.55 -10.16
N TRP A 95 -7.70 2.11 -9.61
CA TRP A 95 -8.41 3.22 -10.22
C TRP A 95 -8.74 4.30 -9.21
N CYS A 96 -8.53 5.53 -9.64
CA CYS A 96 -9.09 6.72 -9.00
C CYS A 96 -10.44 7.01 -9.64
N GLY A 97 -11.51 6.80 -8.87
CA GLY A 97 -12.89 6.94 -9.32
C GLY A 97 -13.56 8.18 -8.76
N ILE A 98 -14.43 8.77 -9.58
CA ILE A 98 -15.32 9.87 -9.20
C ILE A 98 -16.75 9.41 -9.36
N GLU A 99 -17.54 9.47 -8.29
CA GLU A 99 -18.97 9.20 -8.33
C GLU A 99 -19.69 10.32 -9.09
N ARG A 100 -20.25 10.00 -10.26
CA ARG A 100 -20.96 10.94 -11.13
C ARG A 100 -22.45 10.63 -11.18
N VAL A 101 -23.22 11.61 -11.63
CA VAL A 101 -24.58 11.34 -12.11
C VAL A 101 -24.45 10.62 -13.44
N GLY A 102 -24.74 9.32 -13.46
CA GLY A 102 -24.60 8.47 -14.65
C GLY A 102 -23.35 7.60 -14.57
N PHE A 103 -22.43 7.77 -15.52
CA PHE A 103 -21.19 6.99 -15.59
C PHE A 103 -20.06 7.67 -14.84
N ASP A 104 -19.43 6.92 -13.96
CA ASP A 104 -18.26 7.36 -13.23
C ASP A 104 -17.05 7.58 -14.16
N THR A 105 -16.17 8.48 -13.73
CA THR A 105 -14.92 8.78 -14.45
C THR A 105 -13.75 8.20 -13.69
N TYR A 106 -12.82 7.58 -14.41
CA TYR A 106 -11.70 6.85 -13.82
C TYR A 106 -10.35 7.30 -14.41
N ASN A 107 -9.34 7.37 -13.55
CA ASN A 107 -7.93 7.39 -13.94
C ASN A 107 -7.30 6.07 -13.53
N GLU A 108 -6.62 5.40 -14.47
CA GLU A 108 -5.95 4.13 -14.22
C GLU A 108 -4.62 4.38 -13.52
N VAL A 109 -4.30 3.54 -12.54
CA VAL A 109 -3.04 3.60 -11.78
C VAL A 109 -2.39 2.22 -11.82
N ILE A 110 -1.20 2.13 -12.40
CA ILE A 110 -0.38 0.92 -12.39
C ILE A 110 0.68 1.09 -11.31
N LEU A 111 0.60 0.28 -10.25
CA LEU A 111 1.56 0.30 -9.15
C LEU A 111 2.52 -0.89 -9.25
N THR A 112 3.81 -0.60 -9.33
CA THR A 112 4.89 -1.59 -9.18
C THR A 112 5.53 -1.43 -7.79
N VAL A 113 5.86 -2.53 -7.12
CA VAL A 113 6.56 -2.52 -5.84
C VAL A 113 7.95 -3.13 -5.98
N ILE A 114 8.98 -2.40 -5.56
CA ILE A 114 10.38 -2.85 -5.64
C ILE A 114 11.01 -3.02 -4.25
N LYS A 115 11.93 -3.98 -4.13
CA LYS A 115 12.85 -4.07 -3.00
C LYS A 115 14.05 -3.19 -3.27
N THR A 116 14.36 -2.27 -2.36
CA THR A 116 15.67 -1.60 -2.39
C THR A 116 16.72 -2.57 -1.86
N SER A 117 17.66 -2.98 -2.71
CA SER A 117 18.88 -3.65 -2.25
C SER A 117 19.75 -2.62 -1.55
N THR A 118 19.72 -2.58 -0.22
CA THR A 118 20.76 -1.92 0.55
C THR A 118 22.06 -2.66 0.26
N ASN A 119 22.92 -2.08 -0.57
CA ASN A 119 24.27 -2.56 -0.76
C ASN A 119 25.10 -2.21 0.50
N THR A 120 24.76 -2.83 1.63
CA THR A 120 25.47 -2.71 2.90
C THR A 120 26.52 -3.82 2.94
N GLN A 121 27.56 -3.67 2.12
CA GLN A 121 28.79 -4.45 2.23
C GLN A 121 29.98 -3.48 2.34
N THR A 122 29.90 -2.52 3.27
CA THR A 122 31.01 -1.58 3.56
C THR A 122 31.04 -1.09 5.01
N ALA A 123 30.54 -1.88 5.97
CA ALA A 123 30.81 -1.67 7.40
C ALA A 123 31.71 -2.76 8.01
N ALA A 124 32.06 -3.80 7.25
CA ALA A 124 32.87 -4.92 7.72
C ALA A 124 34.37 -4.80 7.38
N LEU A 125 34.80 -3.80 6.60
CA LEU A 125 36.19 -3.70 6.11
C LEU A 125 37.05 -2.62 6.78
N LEU A 126 36.55 -1.97 7.84
CA LEU A 126 37.33 -0.98 8.60
C LEU A 126 37.55 -1.39 10.07
N HIS A 127 37.80 -2.67 10.37
CA HIS A 127 38.42 -3.02 11.65
C HIS A 127 39.49 -4.12 11.45
N PRO A 128 40.79 -3.75 11.41
CA PRO A 128 41.88 -4.70 11.57
C PRO A 128 42.06 -5.05 13.06
N ALA A 129 41.93 -6.33 13.37
CA ALA A 129 42.52 -7.09 14.49
C ALA A 129 42.73 -6.39 15.86
N LEU A 130 41.89 -6.74 16.85
CA LEU A 130 42.38 -7.02 18.20
C LEU A 130 41.61 -8.21 18.81
N GLN A 131 42.20 -9.41 18.69
CA GLN A 131 41.88 -10.56 19.53
C GLN A 131 42.22 -10.25 21.00
N LYS A 132 41.27 -10.56 21.90
CA LYS A 132 41.47 -11.15 23.24
C LYS A 132 40.09 -11.55 23.77
N SER A 133 39.73 -12.83 23.68
CA SER A 133 39.75 -13.78 24.81
C SER A 133 39.19 -13.15 26.09
N HIS A 134 38.00 -13.54 26.54
CA HIS A 134 37.60 -13.77 27.94
C HIS A 134 36.17 -14.33 27.92
N THR A 135 36.06 -15.65 27.99
CA THR A 135 34.81 -16.36 28.23
C THR A 135 34.34 -16.04 29.65
N PRO A 136 33.11 -15.54 29.88
CA PRO A 136 32.56 -15.43 31.22
C PRO A 136 32.29 -16.84 31.79
N PRO A 137 32.49 -17.07 33.10
CA PRO A 137 32.26 -18.39 33.71
C PRO A 137 30.78 -18.76 33.62
N LEU A 138 30.51 -20.01 33.24
CA LEU A 138 29.19 -20.63 33.29
C LEU A 138 28.69 -20.63 34.74
N GLN A 139 27.59 -19.92 35.00
CA GLN A 139 26.90 -19.98 36.29
C GLN A 139 25.76 -21.00 36.22
N PRO A 140 25.55 -21.86 37.25
CA PRO A 140 24.49 -22.87 37.23
C PRO A 140 23.09 -22.24 37.27
N CYS A 141 22.19 -22.70 36.39
CA CYS A 141 20.76 -22.37 36.49
C CYS A 141 20.18 -23.03 37.76
N GLN A 142 19.85 -22.21 38.76
CA GLN A 142 19.01 -22.65 39.86
C GLN A 142 17.58 -22.83 39.35
N GLN A 143 17.00 -23.99 39.67
CA GLN A 143 15.63 -24.40 39.36
C GLN A 143 14.60 -23.33 39.72
N MET A 144 13.74 -22.97 38.77
CA MET A 144 12.35 -22.63 39.05
C MET A 144 11.41 -23.47 38.18
N ASN A 145 10.91 -24.51 38.83
CA ASN A 145 9.59 -25.15 38.78
C ASN A 145 8.88 -25.37 37.43
N GLN A 146 8.69 -26.65 37.10
CA GLN A 146 7.82 -27.16 36.05
C GLN A 146 6.36 -26.78 36.28
N GLN A 147 5.81 -25.89 35.46
CA GLN A 147 4.38 -25.92 35.09
C GLN A 147 4.22 -25.60 33.60
N SER A 148 4.15 -26.68 32.81
CA SER A 148 3.43 -26.84 31.54
C SER A 148 3.49 -25.69 30.50
N PHE A 149 4.37 -25.83 29.51
CA PHE A 149 4.22 -25.20 28.19
C PHE A 149 3.45 -26.17 27.28
N VAL A 150 2.33 -25.75 26.70
CA VAL A 150 1.64 -26.54 25.67
C VAL A 150 1.88 -25.84 24.33
N MET A 151 2.59 -26.52 23.42
CA MET A 151 2.69 -26.12 22.02
C MET A 151 1.41 -26.57 21.31
N THR A 152 0.61 -25.64 20.80
CA THR A 152 -0.44 -25.95 19.83
C THR A 152 0.06 -25.60 18.44
N GLU A 153 0.23 -26.62 17.60
CA GLU A 153 0.42 -26.44 16.15
C GLU A 153 -0.93 -26.05 15.51
N LEU A 154 -0.94 -24.99 14.71
CA LEU A 154 -1.99 -24.71 13.72
C LEU A 154 -1.32 -24.67 12.35
N SER A 155 -1.86 -25.48 11.46
CA SER A 155 -1.42 -25.85 10.11
C SER A 155 -1.28 -24.70 9.12
N ASP A 156 -0.19 -24.76 8.31
CA ASP A 156 0.13 -24.17 6.98
C ASP A 156 -0.31 -22.71 6.69
N ASP A 157 0.53 -21.73 6.30
CA ASP A 157 1.81 -21.75 5.59
C ASP A 157 2.47 -20.33 5.73
N HIS A 158 3.25 -20.09 6.79
CA HIS A 158 4.37 -19.12 6.91
C HIS A 158 4.73 -18.89 8.39
N LEU A 159 6.01 -19.07 8.72
CA LEU A 159 6.57 -19.14 10.07
C LEU A 159 6.46 -17.82 10.89
N GLN A 160 5.67 -17.82 11.98
CA GLN A 160 5.81 -16.86 13.09
C GLN A 160 5.29 -17.46 14.42
N LEU A 161 6.16 -17.57 15.43
CA LEU A 161 5.76 -17.94 16.81
C LEU A 161 5.19 -16.71 17.53
N CYS A 162 3.98 -16.81 18.08
CA CYS A 162 3.44 -15.85 19.03
C CYS A 162 3.51 -16.41 20.46
N ALA A 163 4.01 -15.61 21.41
CA ALA A 163 3.88 -15.88 22.85
C ALA A 163 2.85 -14.90 23.44
N ALA A 164 1.80 -15.41 24.08
CA ALA A 164 0.84 -14.58 24.82
C ALA A 164 1.15 -14.68 26.32
N MET A 165 1.41 -13.54 26.96
CA MET A 165 1.37 -13.40 28.42
C MET A 165 0.03 -12.79 28.81
N LEU A 166 -0.76 -13.49 29.63
CA LEU A 166 -1.84 -12.86 30.39
C LEU A 166 -1.21 -12.27 31.65
N CYS A 167 -1.36 -10.96 31.85
CA CYS A 167 -1.19 -10.32 33.17
C CYS A 167 -2.35 -10.70 34.09
#